data_AF-A0A848ZQA7-F1
#
_entry.id   AF-A0A848ZQA7-F1
#
_cell.length_a   1.000
_cell.length_b   1.000
_cell.length_c   1.000
_cell.angle_alpha   90.00
_cell.angle_beta   90.00
_cell.angle_gamma   90.00
#
_symmetry.space_group_name_H-M   'P 1'
#
loop_
_entity.id
_entity.type
_entity.pdbx_description
1 polymer ?
#
loop_
_entity_poly.entity_id
_entity_poly.type
_entity_poly.pdbx_seq_one_letter_code
_entity_poly.pdbx_strand_id
1 'polypeptide(L)'
;VHGVLVFAVGMTLMTLYSFFTESGTVLGIRTQSVQNAYSLLIGAFFAGVIGTGFYPIFGNRVWCRFGCPLAAYLGIVQRFKSRFRITTNGGQCISCGNCSTYCEQGIDVRAYAQKGENIIRSSCVGCGICSAVCPRGVLKLENGPLKGRINPTEVLLGNDVDLMNLVNKK
;
A
#
# COMPACT_ATOMS: atom_id res chain seq x y z
N VAL A 1 0.44 6.45 7.90
CA VAL A 1 0.82 5.06 8.22
C VAL A 1 2.10 4.94 9.06
N HIS A 2 3.26 5.47 8.63
CA HIS A 2 4.52 5.27 9.35
C HIS A 2 4.54 5.82 10.80
N GLY A 3 3.89 6.96 11.06
CA GLY A 3 3.80 7.53 12.42
C GLY A 3 3.06 6.62 13.42
N VAL A 4 1.97 5.96 12.98
CA VAL A 4 1.22 5.01 13.83
C VAL A 4 2.07 3.80 14.17
N LEU A 5 2.88 3.33 13.22
CA LEU A 5 3.78 2.19 13.44
C LEU A 5 4.90 2.53 14.44
N VAL A 6 5.53 3.70 14.32
CA VAL A 6 6.56 4.17 15.27
C VAL A 6 5.98 4.28 16.68
N PHE A 7 4.79 4.86 16.80
CA PHE A 7 4.09 5.00 18.07
C PHE A 7 3.74 3.64 18.70
N ALA A 8 3.19 2.71 17.92
CA ALA A 8 2.84 1.38 18.39
C ALA A 8 4.07 0.59 18.86
N VAL A 9 5.18 0.65 18.11
CA VAL A 9 6.45 0.01 18.50
C VAL A 9 7.01 0.66 19.77
N GLY A 10 6.98 1.98 19.87
CA GLY A 10 7.45 2.72 21.05
C GLY A 10 6.68 2.35 22.33
N MET A 11 5.34 2.32 22.26
CA MET A 11 4.50 1.90 23.40
C MET A 11 4.76 0.44 23.78
N THR A 12 4.90 -0.45 22.80
CA THR A 12 5.19 -1.87 23.06
C THR A 12 6.53 -2.03 23.76
N LEU A 13 7.60 -1.37 23.27
CA LEU A 13 8.92 -1.39 23.90
C LEU A 13 8.90 -0.83 25.33
N MET A 14 8.16 0.25 25.56
CA MET A 14 8.00 0.85 26.89
C MET A 14 7.32 -0.11 27.86
N THR A 15 6.25 -0.80 27.44
CA THR A 15 5.58 -1.82 28.27
C THR A 15 6.47 -3.03 28.52
N LEU A 16 7.25 -3.45 27.52
CA LEU A 16 8.19 -4.56 27.65
C LEU A 16 9.28 -4.23 28.67
N TYR A 17 9.86 -3.03 28.58
CA TYR A 17 10.87 -2.55 29.53
C TYR A 17 10.32 -2.48 30.97
N SER A 18 9.08 -2.01 31.12
CA SER A 18 8.40 -1.96 32.42
C SER A 18 8.16 -3.36 33.00
N PHE A 19 7.81 -4.33 32.15
CA PHE A 19 7.63 -5.73 32.54
C PHE A 19 8.94 -6.38 33.00
N PHE A 20 10.04 -6.16 32.27
CA PHE A 20 11.36 -6.72 32.64
C PHE A 20 12.02 -6.06 33.84
N THR A 21 11.66 -4.81 34.17
CA THR A 21 12.26 -4.06 35.29
C THR A 21 11.41 -4.16 36.58
N GLU A 22 10.34 -4.97 36.59
CA GLU A 22 9.40 -5.15 37.73
C GLU A 22 8.94 -3.84 38.39
N SER A 23 8.97 -2.74 37.63
CA SER A 23 8.68 -1.41 38.15
C SER A 23 7.20 -1.12 37.94
N GLY A 24 6.40 -1.20 39.01
CA GLY A 24 5.02 -0.68 39.02
C GLY A 24 4.93 0.84 38.82
N THR A 25 6.08 1.51 38.71
CA THR A 25 6.25 2.94 38.46
C THR A 25 7.43 3.17 37.52
N VAL A 26 7.17 3.65 36.31
CA VAL A 26 8.21 4.19 35.42
C VAL A 26 8.17 5.71 35.56
N LEU A 27 9.30 6.32 35.97
CA LEU A 27 9.42 7.77 36.16
C LEU A 27 8.42 8.39 37.18
N GLY A 28 8.10 7.67 38.26
CA GLY A 28 7.25 8.19 39.35
C GLY A 28 5.74 8.21 39.08
N ILE A 29 5.30 7.72 37.91
CA ILE A 29 3.88 7.64 37.54
C ILE A 29 3.43 6.18 37.57
N ARG A 30 2.26 5.88 38.17
CA ARG A 30 1.68 4.53 38.19
C ARG A 30 1.34 4.08 36.77
N THR A 31 1.88 2.95 36.34
CA THR A 31 1.68 2.37 35.00
C THR A 31 0.19 2.20 34.67
N GLN A 32 -0.63 1.85 35.66
CA GLN A 32 -2.07 1.68 35.53
C GLN A 32 -2.82 2.96 35.13
N SER A 33 -2.42 4.12 35.65
CA SER A 33 -3.09 5.39 35.37
C SER A 33 -2.80 5.86 33.94
N VAL A 34 -1.55 5.67 33.50
CA VAL A 34 -1.15 5.95 32.12
C VAL A 34 -1.90 5.05 31.14
N GLN A 35 -2.03 3.76 31.45
CA GLN A 35 -2.73 2.80 30.60
C GLN A 35 -4.22 3.13 30.44
N ASN A 36 -4.88 3.56 31.52
CA ASN A 36 -6.29 3.96 31.49
C ASN A 36 -6.52 5.28 30.74
N ALA A 37 -5.67 6.28 30.97
CA ALA A 37 -5.77 7.56 30.23
C ALA A 37 -5.50 7.35 28.73
N TYR A 38 -4.50 6.52 28.41
CA TYR A 38 -4.17 6.11 27.05
C TYR A 38 -5.32 5.38 26.37
N SER A 39 -5.92 4.38 27.03
CA SER A 39 -7.02 3.59 26.45
C SER A 39 -8.27 4.43 26.21
N LEU A 40 -8.58 5.37 27.11
CA LEU A 40 -9.69 6.30 26.95
C LEU A 40 -9.46 7.28 25.79
N LEU A 41 -8.27 7.90 25.72
CA LEU A 41 -7.92 8.85 24.65
C LEU A 41 -7.93 8.18 23.27
N ILE A 42 -7.33 7.00 23.16
CA ILE A 42 -7.29 6.25 21.91
C ILE A 42 -8.67 5.69 21.56
N GLY A 43 -9.42 5.16 22.52
CA GLY A 43 -10.79 4.72 22.31
C GLY A 43 -11.66 5.85 21.75
N ALA A 44 -11.60 7.03 22.36
CA ALA A 44 -12.33 8.21 21.90
C ALA A 44 -11.88 8.68 20.51
N PHE A 45 -10.57 8.68 20.22
CA PHE A 45 -10.04 9.05 18.91
C PHE A 45 -10.44 8.08 17.80
N PHE A 46 -10.36 6.77 18.05
CA PHE A 46 -10.71 5.74 17.07
C PHE A 46 -12.22 5.65 16.86
N ALA A 47 -13.03 5.73 17.92
CA ALA A 47 -14.48 5.72 17.79
C ALA A 47 -15.00 7.01 17.14
N GLY A 48 -14.48 8.16 17.56
CA GLY A 48 -14.87 9.47 17.05
C GLY A 48 -14.30 9.73 15.65
N VAL A 49 -13.02 10.10 15.57
CA VAL A 49 -12.40 10.59 14.34
C VAL A 49 -12.46 9.54 13.24
N ILE A 50 -12.00 8.32 13.55
CA ILE A 50 -11.90 7.27 12.54
C ILE A 50 -13.28 6.71 12.23
N GLY A 51 -14.00 6.23 13.24
CA GLY A 51 -15.31 5.57 13.11
C GLY A 51 -16.40 6.46 12.53
N THR A 52 -16.68 7.60 13.15
CA THR A 52 -17.79 8.47 12.72
C THR A 52 -17.40 9.47 11.63
N GLY A 53 -16.13 9.90 11.55
CA GLY A 53 -15.69 10.91 10.59
C GLY A 53 -15.22 10.34 9.25
N PHE A 54 -14.20 9.47 9.29
CA PHE A 54 -13.47 9.07 8.08
C PHE A 54 -14.18 8.00 7.24
N TYR A 55 -14.86 7.03 7.87
CA TYR A 55 -15.51 5.92 7.14
C TYR A 55 -16.65 6.37 6.19
N PRO A 56 -17.55 7.30 6.58
CA PRO A 56 -18.63 7.75 5.68
C PRO A 56 -18.14 8.50 4.44
N ILE A 57 -17.02 9.22 4.55
CA ILE A 57 -16.53 10.11 3.49
C ILE A 57 -15.55 9.40 2.55
N PHE A 58 -14.65 8.59 3.11
CA PHE A 58 -13.55 7.99 2.33
C PHE A 58 -13.74 6.48 2.08
N GLY A 59 -14.87 5.90 2.52
CA GLY A 59 -15.30 4.54 2.21
C GLY A 59 -14.84 3.46 3.19
N ASN A 60 -14.91 2.19 2.76
CA ASN A 60 -14.82 1.05 3.67
C ASN A 60 -13.38 0.63 4.03
N ARG A 61 -12.35 1.16 3.35
CA ARG A 61 -10.93 0.77 3.51
C ARG A 61 -10.00 1.91 3.96
N VAL A 62 -10.54 2.94 4.60
CA VAL A 62 -9.77 4.15 4.98
C VAL A 62 -8.70 3.83 5.99
N TRP A 63 -9.03 3.02 6.99
CA TRP A 63 -8.05 2.52 7.97
C TRP A 63 -6.91 1.77 7.28
N CYS A 64 -7.23 0.84 6.37
CA CYS A 64 -6.24 0.10 5.60
C CYS A 64 -5.32 1.00 4.76
N ARG A 65 -5.85 2.09 4.19
CA ARG A 65 -5.10 3.02 3.33
C ARG A 65 -4.18 3.96 4.11
N PHE A 66 -4.60 4.46 5.28
CA PHE A 66 -3.89 5.56 5.96
C PHE A 66 -3.37 5.24 7.36
N GLY A 67 -4.04 4.35 8.10
CA GLY A 67 -3.79 4.11 9.53
C GLY A 67 -3.21 2.74 9.87
N CYS A 68 -3.44 1.72 9.03
CA CYS A 68 -3.10 0.35 9.35
C CYS A 68 -1.58 0.12 9.37
N PRO A 69 -0.98 -0.20 10.55
CA PRO A 69 0.46 -0.43 10.64
C PRO A 69 0.89 -1.67 9.82
N LEU A 70 0.01 -2.67 9.69
CA LEU A 70 0.25 -3.83 8.84
C LEU A 70 0.40 -3.45 7.37
N ALA A 71 -0.35 -2.45 6.89
CA ALA A 71 -0.22 -1.97 5.50
C ALA A 71 1.15 -1.28 5.26
N ALA A 72 1.71 -0.58 6.26
CA ALA A 72 3.08 -0.05 6.14
C ALA A 72 4.12 -1.17 6.08
N TYR A 73 4.01 -2.16 6.97
CA TYR A 73 4.93 -3.29 7.00
C TYR A 73 4.86 -4.11 5.69
N LEU A 74 3.65 -4.47 5.26
CA LEU A 74 3.43 -5.16 4.00
C LEU A 74 3.90 -4.32 2.82
N GLY A 75 3.67 -3.01 2.81
CA GLY A 75 4.16 -2.13 1.75
C GLY A 75 5.68 -2.12 1.60
N ILE A 76 6.42 -2.23 2.72
CA ILE A 76 7.89 -2.36 2.73
C ILE A 76 8.29 -3.74 2.19
N VAL A 77 7.72 -4.81 2.73
CA VAL A 77 8.00 -6.18 2.29
C VAL A 77 7.69 -6.35 0.80
N GLN A 78 6.56 -5.81 0.35
CA GLN A 78 6.10 -5.83 -1.03
C GLN A 78 7.07 -5.04 -1.94
N ARG A 79 7.61 -3.91 -1.49
CA ARG A 79 8.57 -3.13 -2.27
C ARG A 79 9.88 -3.89 -2.51
N PHE A 80 10.35 -4.68 -1.54
CA PHE A 80 11.66 -5.33 -1.60
C PHE A 80 11.63 -6.81 -2.02
N LYS A 81 10.56 -7.54 -1.71
CA LYS A 81 10.45 -8.99 -1.96
C LYS A 81 9.26 -9.41 -2.82
N SER A 82 8.35 -8.50 -3.21
CA SER A 82 7.24 -8.88 -4.08
C SER A 82 7.72 -9.13 -5.51
N ARG A 83 7.31 -10.29 -6.02
CA ARG A 83 7.42 -10.65 -7.44
C ARG A 83 6.20 -10.24 -8.26
N PHE A 84 5.13 -9.82 -7.59
CA PHE A 84 3.88 -9.37 -8.23
C PHE A 84 4.02 -7.94 -8.72
N ARG A 85 3.70 -7.71 -10.00
CA ARG A 85 3.60 -6.39 -10.61
C ARG A 85 2.42 -6.36 -11.58
N ILE A 86 1.82 -5.19 -11.75
CA ILE A 86 0.84 -4.97 -12.81
C ILE A 86 1.60 -4.34 -13.97
N THR A 87 1.69 -5.09 -15.06
CA THR A 87 2.24 -4.58 -16.32
C THR A 87 1.16 -3.88 -17.12
N THR A 88 1.56 -2.88 -17.91
CA THR A 88 0.62 -2.06 -18.66
C THR A 88 1.02 -2.00 -20.13
N ASN A 89 0.04 -2.06 -21.02
CA ASN A 89 0.21 -1.76 -22.44
C ASN A 89 -0.46 -0.43 -22.77
N GLY A 90 0.29 0.66 -22.70
CA GLY A 90 -0.26 2.01 -22.87
C GLY A 90 -0.91 2.26 -24.24
N GLY A 91 -0.45 1.58 -25.29
CA GLY A 91 -0.98 1.72 -26.65
C GLY A 91 -2.43 1.28 -26.81
N GLN A 92 -2.98 0.48 -25.88
CA GLN A 92 -4.36 -0.01 -25.92
C GLN A 92 -5.30 0.72 -24.94
N CYS A 93 -4.78 1.69 -24.17
CA CYS A 93 -5.53 2.39 -23.14
C CYS A 93 -6.53 3.41 -23.73
N ILE A 94 -7.83 3.19 -23.51
CA ILE A 94 -8.91 4.11 -23.92
C ILE A 94 -9.29 5.13 -22.82
N SER A 95 -8.51 5.23 -21.74
CA SER A 95 -8.71 6.22 -20.67
C SER A 95 -10.07 6.18 -19.94
N CYS A 96 -10.80 5.06 -19.99
CA CYS A 96 -12.14 4.90 -19.38
C CYS A 96 -12.18 5.04 -17.84
N GLY A 97 -11.07 4.82 -17.14
CA GLY A 97 -10.97 5.06 -15.69
C GLY A 97 -11.46 3.95 -14.76
N ASN A 98 -12.12 2.90 -15.27
CA ASN A 98 -12.64 1.78 -14.46
C ASN A 98 -11.59 1.18 -13.51
N CYS A 99 -10.35 1.03 -13.99
CA CYS A 99 -9.23 0.52 -13.18
C CYS A 99 -8.91 1.36 -11.94
N SER A 100 -9.15 2.68 -11.98
CA SER A 100 -8.93 3.59 -10.85
C SER A 100 -10.14 3.63 -9.92
N THR A 101 -11.36 3.62 -10.49
CA THR A 101 -12.61 3.61 -9.73
C THR A 101 -12.74 2.38 -8.84
N TYR A 102 -12.39 1.20 -9.36
CA TYR A 102 -12.43 -0.05 -8.59
C TYR A 102 -11.15 -0.30 -7.78
N CYS A 103 -10.16 0.59 -7.84
CA CYS A 103 -8.96 0.44 -7.03
C CYS A 103 -9.28 0.74 -5.56
N GLU A 104 -9.42 -0.31 -4.76
CA GLU A 104 -9.67 -0.24 -3.32
C GLU A 104 -8.55 0.44 -2.52
N GLN A 105 -7.35 0.57 -3.11
CA GLN A 105 -6.23 1.32 -2.54
C GLN A 105 -6.23 2.81 -2.96
N GLY A 106 -7.18 3.20 -3.82
CA GLY A 106 -7.33 4.57 -4.35
C GLY A 106 -6.14 5.06 -5.15
N ILE A 107 -5.51 4.17 -5.92
CA ILE A 107 -4.43 4.48 -6.85
C ILE A 107 -5.07 4.95 -8.16
N ASP A 108 -4.58 6.05 -8.73
CA ASP A 108 -4.95 6.46 -10.09
C ASP A 108 -4.23 5.57 -11.11
N VAL A 109 -4.77 4.37 -11.30
CA VAL A 109 -4.27 3.35 -12.22
C VAL A 109 -4.36 3.81 -13.68
N ARG A 110 -5.32 4.67 -14.00
CA ARG A 110 -5.54 5.18 -15.37
C ARG A 110 -4.34 6.01 -15.81
N ALA A 111 -3.82 6.89 -14.96
CA ALA A 111 -2.64 7.68 -15.29
C ALA A 111 -1.41 6.81 -15.58
N TYR A 112 -1.21 5.73 -14.83
CA TYR A 112 -0.14 4.76 -15.11
C TYR A 112 -0.33 4.05 -16.46
N ALA A 113 -1.55 3.61 -16.74
CA ALA A 113 -1.89 2.95 -17.99
C ALA A 113 -1.68 3.87 -19.21
N GLN A 114 -2.05 5.15 -19.12
CA GLN A 114 -1.83 6.13 -20.20
C GLN A 114 -0.34 6.35 -20.49
N LYS A 115 0.50 6.33 -19.45
CA LYS A 115 1.95 6.49 -19.59
C LYS A 115 2.67 5.20 -20.00
N GLY A 116 1.97 4.06 -20.04
CA GLY A 116 2.59 2.75 -20.23
C GLY A 116 3.52 2.33 -19.08
N GLU A 117 3.40 2.96 -17.91
CA GLU A 117 4.25 2.69 -16.76
C GLU A 117 3.71 1.53 -15.91
N ASN A 118 4.60 0.60 -15.57
CA ASN A 118 4.25 -0.50 -14.66
C ASN A 118 3.94 0.01 -13.24
N ILE A 119 2.91 -0.57 -12.62
CA ILE A 119 2.43 -0.09 -11.31
C ILE A 119 3.24 -0.78 -10.22
N ILE A 120 4.27 -0.08 -9.75
CA ILE A 120 5.22 -0.57 -8.76
C ILE A 120 5.24 0.39 -7.57
N ARG A 121 4.27 0.20 -6.67
CA ARG A 121 4.09 1.05 -5.49
C ARG A 121 3.83 0.20 -4.25
N SER A 122 4.33 0.62 -3.10
CA SER A 122 4.08 -0.03 -1.81
C SER A 122 2.60 -0.02 -1.40
N SER A 123 1.81 0.95 -1.89
CA SER A 123 0.36 0.99 -1.66
C SER A 123 -0.42 0.01 -2.54
N CYS A 124 0.21 -0.55 -3.59
CA CYS A 124 -0.43 -1.56 -4.42
C CYS A 124 -0.28 -2.93 -3.76
N VAL A 125 -1.39 -3.47 -3.26
CA VAL A 125 -1.43 -4.80 -2.64
C VAL A 125 -1.40 -5.94 -3.67
N GLY A 126 -1.52 -5.64 -4.97
CA GLY A 126 -1.45 -6.65 -6.03
C GLY A 126 -2.71 -7.51 -6.17
N CYS A 127 -3.89 -6.99 -5.79
CA CYS A 127 -5.15 -7.74 -5.84
C CYS A 127 -5.66 -8.07 -7.25
N GLY A 128 -5.14 -7.40 -8.30
CA GLY A 128 -5.50 -7.69 -9.69
C GLY A 128 -6.90 -7.21 -10.14
N ILE A 129 -7.64 -6.49 -9.29
CA ILE A 129 -8.97 -5.99 -9.64
C ILE A 129 -8.94 -5.10 -10.89
N CYS A 130 -7.89 -4.29 -11.01
CA CYS A 130 -7.70 -3.36 -12.13
C CYS A 130 -7.47 -4.07 -13.47
N SER A 131 -6.84 -5.26 -13.47
CA SER A 131 -6.72 -6.09 -14.68
C SER A 131 -8.03 -6.77 -15.03
N ALA A 132 -8.81 -7.19 -14.04
CA ALA A 132 -10.09 -7.85 -14.26
C ALA A 132 -11.17 -6.91 -14.82
N VAL A 133 -11.23 -5.66 -14.35
CA VAL A 133 -12.24 -4.67 -14.78
C VAL A 133 -11.88 -3.90 -16.05
N CYS A 134 -10.68 -4.12 -16.60
CA CYS A 134 -10.24 -3.40 -17.78
C CYS A 134 -10.88 -3.99 -19.05
N PRO A 135 -11.77 -3.24 -19.75
CA PRO A 135 -12.50 -3.79 -20.90
C PRO A 135 -11.59 -4.11 -22.09
N ARG A 136 -10.41 -3.48 -22.16
CA ARG A 136 -9.43 -3.65 -23.25
C ARG A 136 -8.29 -4.61 -22.89
N GLY A 137 -8.23 -5.11 -21.66
CA GLY A 137 -7.14 -6.00 -21.23
C GLY A 137 -5.75 -5.34 -21.16
N VAL A 138 -5.70 -4.01 -21.02
CA VAL A 138 -4.45 -3.20 -20.99
C VAL A 138 -3.53 -3.56 -19.84
N LEU A 139 -4.13 -3.97 -18.72
CA LEU A 139 -3.44 -4.23 -17.46
C LEU A 139 -3.38 -5.73 -17.22
N LYS A 140 -2.20 -6.23 -16.86
CA LYS A 140 -2.02 -7.66 -16.56
C LYS A 140 -1.28 -7.83 -15.25
N LEU A 141 -1.81 -8.71 -14.40
CA LEU A 141 -1.11 -9.13 -13.18
C LEU A 141 -0.06 -10.18 -13.55
N GLU A 142 1.20 -9.85 -13.37
CA GLU A 142 2.32 -10.75 -13.67
C GLU A 142 3.17 -11.03 -12.44
N ASN A 143 3.65 -12.26 -12.36
CA ASN A 143 4.65 -12.69 -11.39
C ASN A 143 5.98 -12.83 -12.13
N GLY A 144 6.96 -12.00 -11.80
CA GLY A 144 8.23 -11.96 -12.53
C GLY A 144 9.46 -11.66 -11.67
N PRO A 145 10.66 -11.72 -12.27
CA PRO A 145 11.91 -11.52 -11.55
C PRO A 145 12.03 -10.11 -10.97
N LEU A 146 12.80 -10.00 -9.88
CA LEU A 146 13.08 -8.73 -9.18
C LEU A 146 14.01 -7.81 -9.99
N LYS A 147 14.82 -8.38 -10.90
CA LYS A 147 15.79 -7.66 -11.73
C LYS A 147 15.05 -6.79 -12.76
N GLY A 148 15.37 -5.49 -12.82
CA GLY A 148 14.76 -4.55 -13.77
C GLY A 148 13.34 -4.10 -13.41
N ARG A 149 12.86 -4.36 -12.18
CA ARG A 149 11.47 -4.06 -11.78
C ARG A 149 11.11 -2.60 -11.94
N ILE A 150 11.94 -1.67 -11.46
CA ILE A 150 11.61 -0.22 -11.37
C ILE A 150 11.77 0.51 -12.71
N ASN A 151 12.35 -0.15 -13.73
CA ASN A 151 12.51 0.49 -15.03
C ASN A 151 11.15 0.53 -15.75
N PRO A 152 10.69 1.69 -16.23
CA PRO A 152 9.53 1.75 -17.10
C PRO A 152 9.86 0.90 -18.33
N THR A 153 9.02 -0.11 -18.61
CA THR A 153 9.06 -0.77 -19.91
C THR A 153 8.65 0.28 -20.93
N GLU A 154 9.49 0.51 -21.93
CA GLU A 154 9.18 1.36 -23.08
C GLU A 154 7.76 1.05 -23.57
N VAL A 155 6.97 2.10 -23.82
CA VAL A 155 5.63 1.95 -24.37
C VAL A 155 5.79 1.14 -25.66
N LEU A 156 5.28 -0.08 -25.68
CA LEU A 156 5.30 -0.94 -26.88
C LEU A 156 4.29 -0.39 -27.90
N LEU A 157 4.57 0.78 -28.45
CA LEU A 157 4.03 1.20 -29.73
C LEU A 157 4.64 0.22 -30.73
N GLY A 158 3.80 -0.56 -31.39
CA GLY A 158 4.23 -1.64 -32.29
C GLY A 158 5.13 -1.20 -33.46
N ASN A 159 5.52 0.07 -33.52
CA ASN A 159 6.34 0.68 -34.55
C ASN A 159 7.81 0.92 -34.11
N ASP A 160 8.12 0.86 -32.81
CA ASP A 160 9.43 1.24 -32.25
C ASP A 160 10.11 0.09 -31.50
N VAL A 161 9.42 -1.05 -31.37
CA VAL A 161 9.98 -2.26 -30.77
C VAL A 161 10.85 -3.00 -31.78
N ASP A 162 12.17 -2.92 -31.62
CA ASP A 162 13.10 -3.74 -32.39
C ASP A 162 13.09 -5.17 -31.84
N LEU A 163 12.21 -6.01 -32.40
CA LEU A 163 11.98 -7.40 -31.97
C LEU A 163 13.28 -8.20 -31.89
N MET A 164 14.26 -7.91 -32.76
CA MET A 164 15.53 -8.63 -32.79
C MET A 164 16.36 -8.42 -31.51
N ASN A 165 16.30 -7.23 -30.92
CA ASN A 165 16.98 -6.93 -29.66
C ASN A 165 16.32 -7.63 -28.46
N LEU A 166 15.01 -7.86 -28.49
CA LEU A 166 14.29 -8.58 -27.43
C LEU A 166 14.49 -10.10 -27.50
N VAL A 167 14.59 -10.66 -28.71
CA VAL A 167 14.86 -12.09 -28.92
C VAL A 167 16.29 -12.45 -28.52
N ASN A 168 17.26 -11.58 -28.82
CA ASN A 168 18.68 -11.80 -28.48
C ASN A 168 19.03 -11.54 -27.01
N LYS A 169 18.15 -10.93 -26.22
CA LYS A 169 18.38 -10.63 -24.79
C LYS A 169 17.98 -11.75 -23.83
N LYS A 170 17.55 -12.90 -24.36
CA LYS A 170 17.02 -14.02 -23.60
C LYS A 170 18.12 -14.90 -23.01
#